data_AF-A0AAW6JJ51-F1
#
_entry.id   AF-A0AAW6JJ51-F1
#
_cell.length_a   1.000
_cell.length_b   1.000
_cell.length_c   1.000
_cell.angle_alpha   90.00
_cell.angle_beta   90.00
_cell.angle_gamma   90.00
#
_symmetry.space_group_name_H-M   'P 1'
#
loop_
_entity.id
_entity.type
_entity.pdbx_description
1 polymer ?
#
loop_
_entity_poly.entity_id
_entity_poly.type
_entity_poly.pdbx_seq_one_letter_code
_entity_poly.pdbx_strand_id
1 'polypeptide(L)'
;MEPEDFVTAAIDDWDFFLPRNHKNQPVETQQYRIFEPQWKPAILSWFRREDLPKQEKEAFIQALVDFEDGCVQYEGKGFYGYQAYFLAAAAIAEFKDCEKVNEIVQQLVNWKLDYYRFNSIEEPVTVGLQETERTTAIDILVPLINTLQHNFTLFLAITSLEKIAIGNEKAIDALVQLLDTSQEENIRIRAMKSLGEIGMGHEKAISALVQILDMSQNNDTRNQAAESLGKIGIGNEKAISALLQLLNISDNKYPRPLAGYRLGKIDTDNEKAIFLQAVKNPQKIETDNEKAIADLIQLIDTSEDDDTLSQAAYILGEIGADDKKAIAALVQILDTSQNESILVQVAESLGNIDHGNEKSISTLLQLINTSENDETIVWAVESLGNIGMGNEKAISALVQLLDKSQNEYTHKLAAKSLGKIVTSTQDISLVLQVLRRYKLDSEDYDLIWNCAQNMPYPEFYQAWHHS
;
A
#
# COMPACT_ATOMS: atom_id res chain seq x y z
N MET A 1 -17.39 18.76 23.52
CA MET A 1 -16.55 19.85 22.98
C MET A 1 -15.14 19.40 23.22
N GLU A 2 -14.54 18.85 22.18
CA GLU A 2 -13.17 18.31 22.20
C GLU A 2 -12.19 19.50 22.38
N PRO A 3 -11.00 19.30 22.97
CA PRO A 3 -10.01 20.37 23.15
C PRO A 3 -9.66 21.13 21.86
N GLU A 4 -9.77 20.45 20.71
CA GLU A 4 -9.50 20.98 19.37
C GLU A 4 -10.53 22.02 18.89
N ASP A 5 -11.76 21.96 19.41
CA ASP A 5 -12.83 22.89 19.08
C ASP A 5 -12.52 24.32 19.56
N PHE A 6 -11.74 24.46 20.64
CA PHE A 6 -11.38 25.77 21.21
C PHE A 6 -10.33 26.51 20.39
N VAL A 7 -9.38 25.79 19.75
CA VAL A 7 -8.34 26.41 18.92
C VAL A 7 -8.93 26.90 17.60
N THR A 8 -9.85 26.12 17.02
CA THR A 8 -10.47 26.42 15.72
C THR A 8 -11.44 27.60 15.77
N ALA A 9 -12.14 27.79 16.89
CA ALA A 9 -13.08 28.90 17.09
C ALA A 9 -12.42 30.29 17.07
N ALA A 10 -11.09 30.37 17.22
CA ALA A 10 -10.34 31.62 17.19
C ALA A 10 -9.76 31.97 15.81
N ILE A 11 -9.91 31.10 14.81
CA ILE A 11 -9.32 31.26 13.48
C ILE A 11 -10.41 31.67 12.48
N ASP A 12 -10.51 32.95 12.18
CA ASP A 12 -11.54 33.46 11.25
C ASP A 12 -11.06 33.52 9.80
N ASP A 13 -9.75 33.65 9.56
CA ASP A 13 -9.16 33.71 8.22
C ASP A 13 -8.33 32.46 7.93
N TRP A 14 -8.62 31.80 6.81
CA TRP A 14 -7.88 30.61 6.37
C TRP A 14 -6.45 30.92 5.92
N ASP A 15 -6.07 32.21 5.76
CA ASP A 15 -4.67 32.64 5.61
C ASP A 15 -3.77 32.10 6.74
N PHE A 16 -4.36 31.85 7.92
CA PHE A 16 -3.67 31.15 9.01
C PHE A 16 -3.20 29.73 8.62
N PHE A 17 -3.96 29.00 7.81
CA PHE A 17 -3.61 27.64 7.37
C PHE A 17 -2.76 27.62 6.11
N LEU A 18 -3.10 28.47 5.13
CA LEU A 18 -2.48 28.56 3.82
C LEU A 18 -2.27 30.04 3.44
N PRO A 19 -1.02 30.49 3.25
CA PRO A 19 -0.73 31.87 2.83
C PRO A 19 -1.44 32.26 1.52
N ARG A 20 -2.32 33.28 1.56
CA ARG A 20 -3.07 33.75 0.37
C ARG A 20 -2.19 34.30 -0.74
N ASN A 21 -1.01 34.78 -0.39
CA ASN A 21 -0.04 35.33 -1.32
C ASN A 21 0.93 34.28 -1.89
N HIS A 22 0.72 32.99 -1.62
CA HIS A 22 1.47 31.90 -2.25
C HIS A 22 1.34 31.95 -3.78
N LYS A 23 2.48 31.80 -4.47
CA LYS A 23 2.58 31.79 -5.94
C LYS A 23 3.72 30.88 -6.38
N ASN A 24 3.45 29.58 -6.47
CA ASN A 24 4.39 28.56 -6.97
C ASN A 24 5.72 28.53 -6.21
N GLN A 25 5.76 29.11 -5.01
CA GLN A 25 6.92 29.12 -4.12
C GLN A 25 6.47 29.41 -2.67
N PRO A 26 7.20 28.92 -1.66
CA PRO A 26 6.95 29.24 -0.26
C PRO A 26 7.06 30.73 0.00
N VAL A 27 6.14 31.27 0.79
CA VAL A 27 6.22 32.64 1.27
C VAL A 27 7.15 32.69 2.48
N GLU A 28 8.18 33.54 2.42
CA GLU A 28 9.18 33.66 3.48
C GLU A 28 8.52 33.93 4.84
N THR A 29 8.99 33.25 5.89
CA THR A 29 8.49 33.32 7.29
C THR A 29 7.05 32.81 7.53
N GLN A 30 6.32 32.38 6.50
CA GLN A 30 4.98 31.82 6.66
C GLN A 30 4.99 30.29 6.77
N GLN A 31 3.99 29.75 7.47
CA GLN A 31 3.79 28.32 7.67
C GLN A 31 2.69 27.78 6.76
N TYR A 32 2.86 26.55 6.30
CA TYR A 32 1.89 25.85 5.46
C TYR A 32 1.25 24.73 6.26
N ARG A 33 0.37 25.11 7.19
CA ARG A 33 -0.28 24.18 8.14
C ARG A 33 -1.16 23.14 7.45
N ILE A 34 -1.56 23.40 6.21
CA ILE A 34 -2.26 22.42 5.36
C ILE A 34 -1.46 21.13 5.10
N PHE A 35 -0.13 21.13 5.30
CA PHE A 35 0.75 19.96 5.17
C PHE A 35 1.19 19.38 6.51
N GLU A 36 0.71 19.93 7.61
CA GLU A 36 1.05 19.49 8.96
C GLU A 36 -0.09 18.60 9.51
N PRO A 37 0.14 17.28 9.72
CA PRO A 37 -0.93 16.34 10.09
C PRO A 37 -1.73 16.76 11.33
N GLN A 38 -1.09 17.41 12.30
CA GLN A 38 -1.73 17.91 13.52
C GLN A 38 -2.80 19.00 13.28
N TRP A 39 -2.77 19.70 12.14
CA TRP A 39 -3.74 20.75 11.82
C TRP A 39 -4.93 20.24 11.00
N LYS A 40 -4.86 19.02 10.44
CA LYS A 40 -5.98 18.44 9.65
C LYS A 40 -7.31 18.47 10.43
N PRO A 41 -7.41 18.06 11.71
CA PRO A 41 -8.67 18.13 12.46
C PRO A 41 -9.21 19.56 12.61
N ALA A 42 -8.33 20.53 12.89
CA ALA A 42 -8.71 21.94 13.02
C ALA A 42 -9.22 22.53 11.69
N ILE A 43 -8.56 22.19 10.57
CA ILE A 43 -8.98 22.62 9.23
C ILE A 43 -10.36 22.04 8.89
N LEU A 44 -10.58 20.74 9.13
CA LEU A 44 -11.88 20.11 8.89
C LEU A 44 -12.98 20.70 9.79
N SER A 45 -12.65 21.00 11.05
CA SER A 45 -13.58 21.67 11.97
C SER A 45 -13.89 23.11 11.52
N TRP A 46 -12.93 23.81 10.92
CA TRP A 46 -13.15 25.15 10.34
C TRP A 46 -14.17 25.09 9.19
N PHE A 47 -14.14 24.06 8.35
CA PHE A 47 -15.15 23.88 7.28
C PHE A 47 -16.57 23.60 7.81
N ARG A 48 -16.72 23.03 9.00
CA ARG A 48 -18.03 22.80 9.65
C ARG A 48 -18.69 24.06 10.21
N ARG A 49 -17.94 25.13 10.46
CA ARG A 49 -18.41 26.35 11.13
C ARG A 49 -19.48 27.09 10.32
N GLU A 50 -20.70 27.21 10.83
CA GLU A 50 -21.81 27.88 10.12
C GLU A 50 -21.69 29.43 10.14
N ASP A 51 -20.87 29.98 11.02
CA ASP A 51 -20.67 31.43 11.18
C ASP A 51 -19.75 32.06 10.13
N LEU A 52 -19.02 31.24 9.36
CA LEU A 52 -18.11 31.70 8.31
C LEU A 52 -18.84 31.87 6.95
N PRO A 53 -18.49 32.90 6.16
CA PRO A 53 -19.09 33.09 4.84
C PRO A 53 -18.81 31.92 3.90
N LYS A 54 -19.83 31.51 3.13
CA LYS A 54 -19.70 30.47 2.08
C LYS A 54 -18.54 30.77 1.14
N GLN A 55 -18.41 32.03 0.72
CA GLN A 55 -17.39 32.47 -0.23
C GLN A 55 -15.96 32.24 0.28
N GLU A 56 -15.72 32.37 1.60
CA GLU A 56 -14.40 32.13 2.17
C GLU A 56 -14.04 30.64 2.17
N LYS A 57 -15.01 29.77 2.44
CA LYS A 57 -14.82 28.31 2.37
C LYS A 57 -14.55 27.86 0.93
N GLU A 58 -15.32 28.37 -0.03
CA GLU A 58 -15.11 28.09 -1.46
C GLU A 58 -13.74 28.60 -1.93
N ALA A 59 -13.34 29.80 -1.51
CA ALA A 59 -12.03 30.34 -1.83
C ALA A 59 -10.90 29.48 -1.25
N PHE A 60 -11.06 28.96 -0.03
CA PHE A 60 -10.06 28.08 0.56
C PHE A 60 -9.98 26.73 -0.18
N ILE A 61 -11.10 26.10 -0.52
CA ILE A 61 -11.12 24.87 -1.33
C ILE A 61 -10.47 25.11 -2.68
N GLN A 62 -10.80 26.21 -3.36
CA GLN A 62 -10.19 26.56 -4.64
C GLN A 62 -8.67 26.71 -4.51
N ALA A 63 -8.19 27.36 -3.45
CA ALA A 63 -6.76 27.51 -3.18
C ALA A 63 -6.06 26.17 -2.92
N LEU A 64 -6.72 25.19 -2.29
CA LEU A 64 -6.21 23.84 -2.11
C LEU A 64 -6.16 23.04 -3.43
N VAL A 65 -7.22 23.14 -4.25
CA VAL A 65 -7.34 22.46 -5.55
C VAL A 65 -6.28 22.95 -6.54
N ASP A 66 -6.11 24.28 -6.60
CA ASP A 66 -5.19 24.98 -7.50
C ASP A 66 -3.77 25.10 -6.93
N PHE A 67 -3.48 24.47 -5.78
CA PHE A 67 -2.17 24.58 -5.16
C PHE A 67 -1.08 24.05 -6.11
N GLU A 68 -0.19 24.95 -6.51
CA GLU A 68 0.99 24.67 -7.31
C GLU A 68 2.22 24.85 -6.42
N ASP A 69 2.95 23.77 -6.16
CA ASP A 69 4.11 23.81 -5.26
C ASP A 69 5.37 24.41 -5.90
N GLY A 70 5.36 24.56 -7.22
CA GLY A 70 6.50 25.01 -8.03
C GLY A 70 7.66 24.01 -8.09
N CYS A 71 7.47 22.79 -7.61
CA CYS A 71 8.44 21.70 -7.67
C CYS A 71 8.26 20.86 -8.94
N VAL A 72 9.00 19.76 -9.07
CA VAL A 72 8.80 18.86 -10.21
C VAL A 72 7.39 18.28 -10.21
N GLN A 73 6.79 18.26 -11.39
CA GLN A 73 5.42 17.81 -11.58
C GLN A 73 5.42 16.43 -12.21
N TYR A 74 4.48 15.61 -11.75
CA TYR A 74 4.09 14.38 -12.39
C TYR A 74 2.64 14.55 -12.87
N GLU A 75 2.37 14.26 -14.14
CA GLU A 75 1.04 14.42 -14.74
C GLU A 75 0.40 15.81 -14.49
N GLY A 76 1.23 16.85 -14.47
CA GLY A 76 0.78 18.24 -14.34
C GLY A 76 0.46 18.70 -12.92
N LYS A 77 0.76 17.91 -11.88
CA LYS A 77 0.62 18.32 -10.47
C LYS A 77 1.89 18.00 -9.67
N GLY A 78 2.27 18.91 -8.79
CA GLY A 78 3.37 18.70 -7.85
C GLY A 78 2.95 17.88 -6.63
N PHE A 79 3.92 17.36 -5.88
CA PHE A 79 3.68 16.47 -4.73
C PHE A 79 2.84 17.14 -3.64
N TYR A 80 3.13 18.40 -3.28
CA TYR A 80 2.31 19.13 -2.32
C TYR A 80 0.99 19.60 -2.92
N GLY A 81 0.92 19.73 -4.25
CA GLY A 81 -0.33 19.91 -4.97
C GLY A 81 -1.28 18.73 -4.79
N TYR A 82 -0.79 17.48 -4.82
CA TYR A 82 -1.58 16.29 -4.52
C TYR A 82 -2.01 16.25 -3.04
N GLN A 83 -1.10 16.54 -2.11
CA GLN A 83 -1.42 16.59 -0.68
C GLN A 83 -2.51 17.64 -0.38
N ALA A 84 -2.41 18.84 -0.95
CA ALA A 84 -3.43 19.88 -0.82
C ALA A 84 -4.77 19.44 -1.43
N TYR A 85 -4.73 18.72 -2.56
CA TYR A 85 -5.93 18.18 -3.19
C TYR A 85 -6.63 17.13 -2.31
N PHE A 86 -5.87 16.26 -1.63
CA PHE A 86 -6.44 15.29 -0.69
C PHE A 86 -7.03 15.97 0.55
N LEU A 87 -6.47 17.10 0.99
CA LEU A 87 -7.09 17.91 2.03
C LEU A 87 -8.40 18.56 1.53
N ALA A 88 -8.44 19.06 0.29
CA ALA A 88 -9.67 19.57 -0.32
C ALA A 88 -10.75 18.47 -0.40
N ALA A 89 -10.33 17.26 -0.77
CA ALA A 89 -11.17 16.07 -0.83
C ALA A 89 -11.79 15.71 0.53
N ALA A 90 -11.03 15.80 1.63
CA ALA A 90 -11.58 15.63 2.96
C ALA A 90 -12.49 16.82 3.38
N ALA A 91 -12.11 18.05 3.00
CA ALA A 91 -12.84 19.26 3.35
C ALA A 91 -14.26 19.31 2.76
N ILE A 92 -14.47 18.79 1.53
CA ILE A 92 -15.80 18.81 0.90
C ILE A 92 -16.84 17.99 1.67
N ALA A 93 -16.45 16.95 2.40
CA ALA A 93 -17.36 16.16 3.23
C ALA A 93 -17.85 16.94 4.47
N GLU A 94 -17.10 17.96 4.88
CA GLU A 94 -17.44 18.81 6.03
C GLU A 94 -18.21 20.07 5.60
N PHE A 95 -18.17 20.41 4.30
CA PHE A 95 -18.79 21.61 3.73
C PHE A 95 -19.96 21.26 2.78
N LYS A 96 -21.14 21.09 3.38
CA LYS A 96 -22.37 20.61 2.71
C LYS A 96 -22.79 21.36 1.44
N ASP A 97 -22.50 22.66 1.35
CA ASP A 97 -22.91 23.52 0.23
C ASP A 97 -21.79 23.75 -0.80
N CYS A 98 -20.72 22.95 -0.76
CA CYS A 98 -19.59 23.09 -1.66
C CYS A 98 -19.99 22.86 -3.13
N GLU A 99 -19.65 23.81 -4.00
CA GLU A 99 -19.96 23.76 -5.43
C GLU A 99 -19.03 22.80 -6.20
N LYS A 100 -17.87 22.46 -5.63
CA LYS A 100 -16.80 21.68 -6.27
C LYS A 100 -16.81 20.18 -5.97
N VAL A 101 -17.82 19.67 -5.25
CA VAL A 101 -17.91 18.24 -4.87
C VAL A 101 -17.72 17.33 -6.09
N ASN A 102 -18.47 17.55 -7.17
CA ASN A 102 -18.39 16.72 -8.37
C ASN A 102 -17.03 16.81 -9.07
N GLU A 103 -16.45 18.02 -9.16
CA GLU A 103 -15.15 18.26 -9.80
C GLU A 103 -14.04 17.51 -9.06
N ILE A 104 -13.98 17.66 -7.74
CA ILE A 104 -12.94 17.06 -6.88
C ILE A 104 -13.06 15.54 -6.87
N VAL A 105 -14.27 15.01 -6.67
CA VAL A 105 -14.49 13.56 -6.64
C VAL A 105 -14.22 12.92 -8.01
N GLN A 106 -14.64 13.56 -9.10
CA GLN A 106 -14.34 13.06 -10.44
C GLN A 106 -12.84 13.01 -10.71
N GLN A 107 -12.08 14.00 -10.25
CA GLN A 107 -10.62 14.01 -10.42
C GLN A 107 -9.95 12.88 -9.63
N LEU A 108 -10.40 12.60 -8.40
CA LEU A 108 -9.90 11.45 -7.63
C LEU A 108 -10.21 10.13 -8.32
N VAL A 109 -11.40 9.98 -8.91
CA VAL A 109 -11.75 8.80 -9.70
C VAL A 109 -10.85 8.70 -10.93
N ASN A 110 -10.61 9.79 -11.67
CA ASN A 110 -9.70 9.79 -12.82
C ASN A 110 -8.31 9.31 -12.41
N TRP A 111 -7.75 9.86 -11.32
CA TRP A 111 -6.47 9.42 -10.79
C TRP A 111 -6.46 7.98 -10.28
N LYS A 112 -7.59 7.46 -9.78
CA LYS A 112 -7.69 6.06 -9.35
C LYS A 112 -7.73 5.09 -10.53
N LEU A 113 -8.21 5.56 -11.69
CA LEU A 113 -8.36 4.77 -12.92
C LEU A 113 -7.19 4.96 -13.89
N ASP A 114 -6.27 5.88 -13.61
CA ASP A 114 -5.06 6.07 -14.41
C ASP A 114 -4.05 4.95 -14.15
N TYR A 115 -3.74 4.21 -15.21
CA TYR A 115 -2.84 3.06 -15.16
C TYR A 115 -1.38 3.47 -15.01
N TYR A 116 -0.98 4.58 -15.64
CA TYR A 116 0.44 4.92 -15.74
C TYR A 116 1.00 5.60 -14.50
N ARG A 117 0.11 5.87 -13.55
CA ARG A 117 0.39 6.55 -12.29
C ARG A 117 1.44 5.82 -11.47
N PHE A 118 2.29 6.57 -10.78
CA PHE A 118 3.25 5.98 -9.84
C PHE A 118 2.54 5.40 -8.60
N ASN A 119 3.07 4.31 -8.08
CA ASN A 119 2.40 3.47 -7.08
C ASN A 119 2.09 4.23 -5.79
N SER A 120 2.97 5.17 -5.39
CA SER A 120 2.89 5.81 -4.08
C SER A 120 1.69 6.73 -3.86
N ILE A 121 0.97 7.15 -4.91
CA ILE A 121 -0.26 7.96 -4.80
C ILE A 121 -1.56 7.14 -4.93
N GLU A 122 -1.46 5.82 -5.10
CA GLU A 122 -2.64 4.93 -5.16
C GLU A 122 -3.38 4.90 -3.81
N GLU A 123 -2.64 4.64 -2.73
CA GLU A 123 -3.21 4.58 -1.37
C GLU A 123 -3.77 5.95 -0.93
N PRO A 124 -3.04 7.07 -1.06
CA PRO A 124 -3.57 8.41 -0.77
C PRO A 124 -4.86 8.76 -1.54
N VAL A 125 -4.98 8.38 -2.82
CA VAL A 125 -6.25 8.59 -3.57
C VAL A 125 -7.37 7.72 -3.05
N THR A 126 -7.06 6.48 -2.64
CA THR A 126 -8.05 5.58 -2.06
C THR A 126 -8.58 6.15 -0.74
N VAL A 127 -7.69 6.67 0.11
CA VAL A 127 -8.06 7.37 1.35
C VAL A 127 -8.86 8.64 1.02
N GLY A 128 -8.42 9.43 0.05
CA GLY A 128 -9.16 10.61 -0.41
C GLY A 128 -10.59 10.26 -0.82
N LEU A 129 -10.80 9.22 -1.64
CA LEU A 129 -12.14 8.75 -2.03
C LEU A 129 -12.98 8.31 -0.81
N GLN A 130 -12.37 7.75 0.23
CA GLN A 130 -13.06 7.34 1.46
C GLN A 130 -13.46 8.52 2.35
N GLU A 131 -12.63 9.57 2.38
CA GLU A 131 -12.82 10.79 3.17
C GLU A 131 -13.71 11.85 2.48
N THR A 132 -14.00 11.69 1.19
CA THR A 132 -14.89 12.59 0.43
C THR A 132 -16.39 12.30 0.64
N GLU A 133 -17.24 13.01 -0.09
CA GLU A 133 -18.64 12.67 -0.33
C GLU A 133 -18.77 11.31 -1.04
N ARG A 134 -18.72 10.24 -0.25
CA ARG A 134 -18.76 8.83 -0.65
C ARG A 134 -19.91 8.50 -1.61
N THR A 135 -21.09 9.10 -1.38
CA THR A 135 -22.25 8.88 -2.26
C THR A 135 -21.98 9.37 -3.68
N THR A 136 -21.36 10.55 -3.82
CA THR A 136 -20.96 11.10 -5.11
C THR A 136 -19.91 10.23 -5.79
N ALA A 137 -18.91 9.74 -5.04
CA ALA A 137 -17.89 8.85 -5.56
C ALA A 137 -18.48 7.54 -6.12
N ILE A 138 -19.44 6.96 -5.39
CA ILE A 138 -20.17 5.77 -5.84
C ILE A 138 -21.02 6.09 -7.07
N ASP A 139 -21.73 7.22 -7.09
CA ASP A 139 -22.58 7.63 -8.22
C ASP A 139 -21.77 7.90 -9.50
N ILE A 140 -20.48 8.26 -9.38
CA ILE A 140 -19.54 8.37 -10.49
C ILE A 140 -19.00 7.00 -10.92
N LEU A 141 -18.62 6.13 -9.97
CA LEU A 141 -18.00 4.83 -10.26
C LEU A 141 -18.99 3.79 -10.81
N VAL A 142 -20.25 3.78 -10.33
CA VAL A 142 -21.27 2.78 -10.72
C VAL A 142 -21.53 2.76 -12.23
N PRO A 143 -21.74 3.89 -12.91
CA PRO A 143 -21.87 3.91 -14.37
C PRO A 143 -20.65 3.33 -15.10
N LEU A 144 -19.44 3.53 -14.57
CA LEU A 144 -18.19 3.07 -15.19
C LEU A 144 -18.08 1.54 -15.23
N ILE A 145 -18.68 0.84 -14.27
CA ILE A 145 -18.75 -0.63 -14.24
C ILE A 145 -19.39 -1.19 -15.51
N ASN A 146 -20.36 -0.47 -16.08
CA ASN A 146 -21.12 -0.92 -17.25
C ASN A 146 -20.58 -0.35 -18.58
N THR A 147 -19.74 0.67 -18.55
CA THR A 147 -19.27 1.37 -19.77
C THR A 147 -17.82 1.07 -20.12
N LEU A 148 -16.98 0.71 -19.14
CA LEU A 148 -15.57 0.44 -19.36
C LEU A 148 -15.38 -0.87 -20.14
N GLN A 149 -14.73 -0.76 -21.30
CA GLN A 149 -14.37 -1.91 -22.14
C GLN A 149 -12.99 -2.50 -21.80
N HIS A 150 -12.12 -1.70 -21.18
CA HIS A 150 -10.78 -2.13 -20.82
C HIS A 150 -10.79 -2.87 -19.48
N ASN A 151 -10.48 -4.18 -19.50
CA ASN A 151 -10.58 -5.06 -18.34
C ASN A 151 -9.79 -4.56 -17.12
N PHE A 152 -8.60 -3.97 -17.33
CA PHE A 152 -7.81 -3.48 -16.20
C PHE A 152 -8.44 -2.25 -15.53
N THR A 153 -8.94 -1.29 -16.32
CA THR A 153 -9.59 -0.10 -15.79
C THR A 153 -10.91 -0.46 -15.10
N LEU A 154 -11.63 -1.44 -15.66
CA LEU A 154 -12.81 -2.02 -15.01
C LEU A 154 -12.45 -2.69 -13.68
N PHE A 155 -11.33 -3.42 -13.62
CA PHE A 155 -10.82 -4.01 -12.38
C PHE A 155 -10.52 -2.95 -11.32
N LEU A 156 -9.91 -1.82 -11.70
CA LEU A 156 -9.67 -0.69 -10.79
C LEU A 156 -10.98 -0.07 -10.28
N ALA A 157 -11.97 0.12 -11.16
CA ALA A 157 -13.28 0.64 -10.77
C ALA A 157 -14.00 -0.28 -9.77
N ILE A 158 -14.01 -1.60 -10.00
CA ILE A 158 -14.57 -2.59 -9.07
C ILE A 158 -13.85 -2.54 -7.72
N THR A 159 -12.52 -2.44 -7.74
CA THR A 159 -11.69 -2.35 -6.53
C THR A 159 -11.94 -1.08 -5.74
N SER A 160 -12.24 0.01 -6.43
CA SER A 160 -12.56 1.28 -5.81
C SER A 160 -13.92 1.20 -5.09
N LEU A 161 -14.93 0.61 -5.74
CA LEU A 161 -16.23 0.35 -5.12
C LEU A 161 -16.11 -0.56 -3.89
N GLU A 162 -15.28 -1.61 -3.93
CA GLU A 162 -15.04 -2.49 -2.77
C GLU A 162 -14.63 -1.71 -1.51
N LYS A 163 -13.82 -0.66 -1.66
CA LYS A 163 -13.27 0.13 -0.56
C LYS A 163 -14.22 1.19 -0.01
N ILE A 164 -15.19 1.65 -0.80
CA ILE A 164 -16.03 2.79 -0.44
C ILE A 164 -17.54 2.47 -0.38
N ALA A 165 -17.99 1.36 -0.96
CA ALA A 165 -19.41 1.10 -1.21
C ALA A 165 -20.04 0.04 -0.28
N ILE A 166 -19.53 -0.13 0.94
CA ILE A 166 -20.07 -1.07 1.94
C ILE A 166 -21.57 -0.81 2.16
N GLY A 167 -22.40 -1.81 1.88
CA GLY A 167 -23.86 -1.76 2.02
C GLY A 167 -24.59 -0.90 0.99
N ASN A 168 -23.93 -0.40 -0.05
CA ASN A 168 -24.57 0.48 -1.03
C ASN A 168 -25.33 -0.33 -2.10
N GLU A 169 -26.67 -0.20 -2.13
CA GLU A 169 -27.56 -0.91 -3.06
C GLU A 169 -27.20 -0.70 -4.53
N LYS A 170 -26.89 0.54 -4.95
CA LYS A 170 -26.55 0.84 -6.36
C LYS A 170 -25.28 0.11 -6.81
N ALA A 171 -24.25 0.11 -5.95
CA ALA A 171 -23.00 -0.58 -6.22
C ALA A 171 -23.20 -2.10 -6.24
N ILE A 172 -23.96 -2.64 -5.29
CA ILE A 172 -24.28 -4.07 -5.24
C ILE A 172 -25.05 -4.50 -6.49
N ASP A 173 -26.08 -3.77 -6.89
CA ASP A 173 -26.87 -4.06 -8.09
C ASP A 173 -26.02 -4.02 -9.36
N ALA A 174 -25.12 -3.03 -9.48
CA ALA A 174 -24.22 -2.93 -10.63
C ALA A 174 -23.22 -4.10 -10.69
N LEU A 175 -22.67 -4.52 -9.54
CA LEU A 175 -21.78 -5.69 -9.47
C LEU A 175 -22.52 -7.00 -9.74
N VAL A 176 -23.77 -7.14 -9.27
CA VAL A 176 -24.62 -8.30 -9.59
C VAL A 176 -24.88 -8.36 -11.09
N GLN A 177 -25.24 -7.23 -11.72
CA GLN A 177 -25.42 -7.15 -13.16
C GLN A 177 -24.13 -7.50 -13.92
N LEU A 178 -22.96 -7.08 -13.41
CA LEU A 178 -21.67 -7.37 -14.04
C LEU A 178 -21.35 -8.87 -14.07
N LEU A 179 -21.83 -9.64 -13.09
CA LEU A 179 -21.66 -11.09 -13.08
C LEU A 179 -22.32 -11.78 -14.29
N ASP A 180 -23.45 -11.24 -14.77
CA ASP A 180 -24.20 -11.77 -15.90
C ASP A 180 -23.68 -11.25 -17.25
N THR A 181 -23.22 -9.99 -17.30
CA THR A 181 -22.83 -9.34 -18.56
C THR A 181 -21.38 -9.61 -18.94
N SER A 182 -20.48 -9.77 -17.97
CA SER A 182 -19.05 -9.94 -18.23
C SER A 182 -18.71 -11.34 -18.73
N GLN A 183 -18.04 -11.42 -19.88
CA GLN A 183 -17.50 -12.68 -20.42
C GLN A 183 -16.17 -13.08 -19.78
N GLU A 184 -15.47 -12.13 -19.17
CA GLU A 184 -14.14 -12.30 -18.61
C GLU A 184 -14.21 -12.89 -17.20
N GLU A 185 -13.66 -14.09 -17.02
CA GLU A 185 -13.70 -14.81 -15.74
C GLU A 185 -13.03 -14.02 -14.62
N ASN A 186 -11.90 -13.37 -14.90
CA ASN A 186 -11.17 -12.57 -13.91
C ASN A 186 -12.01 -11.38 -13.40
N ILE A 187 -12.80 -10.76 -14.28
CA ILE A 187 -13.70 -9.66 -13.92
C ILE A 187 -14.88 -10.18 -13.08
N ARG A 188 -15.47 -11.33 -13.44
CA ARG A 188 -16.50 -11.97 -12.62
C ARG A 188 -15.98 -12.34 -11.23
N ILE A 189 -14.78 -12.93 -11.15
CA ILE A 189 -14.12 -13.27 -9.88
C ILE A 189 -13.90 -12.01 -9.03
N ARG A 190 -13.40 -10.93 -9.64
CA ARG A 190 -13.22 -9.66 -8.93
C ARG A 190 -14.55 -9.10 -8.42
N ALA A 191 -15.61 -9.10 -9.25
CA ALA A 191 -16.94 -8.66 -8.85
C ALA A 191 -17.52 -9.50 -7.69
N MET A 192 -17.38 -10.83 -7.75
CA MET A 192 -17.80 -11.72 -6.65
C MET A 192 -17.05 -11.43 -5.36
N LYS A 193 -15.72 -11.20 -5.45
CA LYS A 193 -14.91 -10.82 -4.29
C LYS A 193 -15.43 -9.52 -3.68
N SER A 194 -15.63 -8.49 -4.49
CA SER A 194 -16.12 -7.19 -4.01
C SER A 194 -17.53 -7.27 -3.43
N LEU A 195 -18.44 -8.04 -4.03
CA LEU A 195 -19.76 -8.35 -3.43
C LEU A 195 -19.64 -9.02 -2.06
N GLY A 196 -18.64 -9.88 -1.86
CA GLY A 196 -18.34 -10.53 -0.59
C GLY A 196 -17.90 -9.56 0.52
N GLU A 197 -17.33 -8.40 0.15
CA GLU A 197 -16.90 -7.37 1.10
C GLU A 197 -18.01 -6.33 1.37
N ILE A 198 -18.77 -5.95 0.33
CA ILE A 198 -19.75 -4.85 0.46
C ILE A 198 -21.19 -5.32 0.70
N GLY A 199 -21.52 -6.58 0.41
CA GLY A 199 -22.89 -7.08 0.31
C GLY A 199 -23.43 -7.80 1.55
N MET A 200 -22.96 -7.48 2.76
CA MET A 200 -23.36 -8.16 4.01
C MET A 200 -24.89 -8.26 4.14
N GLY A 201 -25.43 -9.49 4.20
CA GLY A 201 -26.86 -9.75 4.34
C GLY A 201 -27.71 -9.42 3.10
N HIS A 202 -27.12 -9.00 1.98
CA HIS A 202 -27.87 -8.51 0.82
C HIS A 202 -28.43 -9.67 -0.03
N GLU A 203 -29.75 -9.80 -0.09
CA GLU A 203 -30.41 -10.98 -0.68
C GLU A 203 -30.11 -11.20 -2.17
N LYS A 204 -30.05 -10.14 -2.98
CA LYS A 204 -29.74 -10.28 -4.42
C LYS A 204 -28.32 -10.79 -4.64
N ALA A 205 -27.33 -10.23 -3.91
CA ALA A 205 -25.94 -10.67 -3.97
C ALA A 205 -25.80 -12.14 -3.54
N ILE A 206 -26.44 -12.51 -2.44
CA ILE A 206 -26.48 -13.91 -1.98
C ILE A 206 -27.08 -14.81 -3.05
N SER A 207 -28.22 -14.43 -3.64
CA SER A 207 -28.91 -15.24 -4.65
C SER A 207 -28.06 -15.40 -5.92
N ALA A 208 -27.40 -14.33 -6.38
CA ALA A 208 -26.50 -14.37 -7.53
C ALA A 208 -25.28 -15.27 -7.28
N LEU A 209 -24.66 -15.18 -6.10
CA LEU A 209 -23.52 -16.04 -5.74
C LEU A 209 -23.92 -17.51 -5.59
N VAL A 210 -25.11 -17.81 -5.05
CA VAL A 210 -25.65 -19.18 -5.02
C VAL A 210 -25.85 -19.71 -6.44
N GLN A 211 -26.44 -18.91 -7.33
CA GLN A 211 -26.64 -19.30 -8.72
C GLN A 211 -25.31 -19.61 -9.44
N ILE A 212 -24.28 -18.77 -9.24
CA ILE A 212 -22.95 -19.01 -9.81
C ILE A 212 -22.34 -20.30 -9.26
N LEU A 213 -22.52 -20.56 -7.97
CA LEU A 213 -22.01 -21.75 -7.32
C LEU A 213 -22.57 -23.03 -7.95
N ASP A 214 -23.85 -23.00 -8.28
CA ASP A 214 -24.57 -24.13 -8.89
C ASP A 214 -24.25 -24.29 -10.39
N MET A 215 -24.15 -23.19 -11.12
CA MET A 215 -24.08 -23.21 -12.59
C MET A 215 -22.66 -23.26 -13.14
N SER A 216 -21.70 -22.57 -12.51
CA SER A 216 -20.34 -22.46 -13.03
C SER A 216 -19.67 -23.83 -13.08
N GLN A 217 -18.85 -24.11 -14.10
CA GLN A 217 -18.01 -25.31 -14.15
C GLN A 217 -16.55 -25.02 -13.74
N ASN A 218 -16.21 -23.74 -13.54
CA ASN A 218 -14.89 -23.30 -13.16
C ASN A 218 -14.73 -23.38 -11.63
N ASN A 219 -13.71 -24.11 -11.17
CA ASN A 219 -13.45 -24.31 -9.75
C ASN A 219 -13.09 -23.01 -9.03
N ASP A 220 -12.32 -22.11 -9.66
CA ASP A 220 -11.92 -20.84 -9.06
C ASP A 220 -13.12 -19.93 -8.86
N THR A 221 -14.02 -19.90 -9.85
CA THR A 221 -15.29 -19.17 -9.77
C THR A 221 -16.18 -19.70 -8.65
N ARG A 222 -16.35 -21.02 -8.54
CA ARG A 222 -17.09 -21.66 -7.44
C ARG A 222 -16.44 -21.38 -6.09
N ASN A 223 -15.11 -21.48 -6.02
CA ASN A 223 -14.34 -21.21 -4.80
C ASN A 223 -14.55 -19.77 -4.34
N GLN A 224 -14.49 -18.80 -5.25
CA GLN A 224 -14.71 -17.40 -4.91
C GLN A 224 -16.18 -17.14 -4.51
N ALA A 225 -17.15 -17.71 -5.23
CA ALA A 225 -18.57 -17.54 -4.90
C ALA A 225 -18.89 -18.06 -3.49
N ALA A 226 -18.42 -19.26 -3.16
CA ALA A 226 -18.57 -19.81 -1.82
C ALA A 226 -17.81 -19.01 -0.75
N GLU A 227 -16.67 -18.38 -1.09
CA GLU A 227 -15.97 -17.49 -0.16
C GLU A 227 -16.81 -16.27 0.19
N SER A 228 -17.31 -15.61 -0.84
CA SER A 228 -18.14 -14.42 -0.69
C SER A 228 -19.42 -14.75 0.08
N LEU A 229 -20.08 -15.90 -0.20
CA LEU A 229 -21.21 -16.40 0.59
C LEU A 229 -20.86 -16.61 2.06
N GLY A 230 -19.68 -17.15 2.36
CA GLY A 230 -19.20 -17.32 3.73
C GLY A 230 -18.98 -16.00 4.49
N LYS A 231 -18.84 -14.87 3.79
CA LYS A 231 -18.72 -13.53 4.36
C LYS A 231 -20.09 -12.85 4.54
N ILE A 232 -20.95 -12.94 3.54
CA ILE A 232 -22.20 -12.14 3.51
C ILE A 232 -23.46 -12.92 3.92
N GLY A 233 -23.40 -14.25 3.95
CA GLY A 233 -24.55 -15.14 4.11
C GLY A 233 -24.87 -15.56 5.54
N ILE A 234 -24.45 -14.80 6.56
CA ILE A 234 -24.66 -15.14 7.98
C ILE A 234 -26.16 -15.34 8.25
N GLY A 235 -26.53 -16.53 8.71
CA GLY A 235 -27.94 -16.89 8.98
C GLY A 235 -28.84 -17.01 7.75
N ASN A 236 -28.30 -16.89 6.53
CA ASN A 236 -29.09 -16.98 5.31
C ASN A 236 -29.30 -18.44 4.88
N GLU A 237 -30.55 -18.90 4.90
CA GLU A 237 -30.91 -20.29 4.60
C GLU A 237 -30.49 -20.75 3.19
N LYS A 238 -30.52 -19.86 2.18
CA LYS A 238 -30.10 -20.20 0.81
C LYS A 238 -28.59 -20.41 0.75
N ALA A 239 -27.81 -19.52 1.37
CA ALA A 239 -26.36 -19.64 1.44
C ALA A 239 -25.93 -20.90 2.20
N ILE A 240 -26.56 -21.17 3.35
CA ILE A 240 -26.34 -22.37 4.16
C ILE A 240 -26.64 -23.63 3.33
N SER A 241 -27.79 -23.67 2.66
CA SER A 241 -28.20 -24.81 1.82
C SER A 241 -27.21 -25.06 0.68
N ALA A 242 -26.74 -24.01 0.00
CA ALA A 242 -25.79 -24.12 -1.09
C ALA A 242 -24.41 -24.64 -0.61
N LEU A 243 -23.89 -24.13 0.51
CA LEU A 243 -22.63 -24.61 1.10
C LEU A 243 -22.74 -26.05 1.62
N LEU A 244 -23.91 -26.46 2.14
CA LEU A 244 -24.19 -27.84 2.53
C LEU A 244 -24.23 -28.78 1.33
N GLN A 245 -24.81 -28.36 0.21
CA GLN A 245 -24.80 -29.16 -1.02
C GLN A 245 -23.36 -29.38 -1.52
N LEU A 246 -22.53 -28.34 -1.54
CA LEU A 246 -21.11 -28.46 -1.88
C LEU A 246 -20.34 -29.48 -1.03
N LEU A 247 -20.62 -29.54 0.27
CA LEU A 247 -20.00 -30.51 1.18
C LEU A 247 -20.31 -31.96 0.81
N ASN A 248 -21.48 -32.20 0.20
CA ASN A 248 -21.97 -33.53 -0.15
C ASN A 248 -21.58 -33.98 -1.57
N ILE A 249 -21.01 -33.10 -2.38
CA ILE A 249 -20.52 -33.46 -3.72
C ILE A 249 -19.21 -34.25 -3.55
N SER A 250 -19.22 -35.51 -3.97
CA SER A 250 -18.12 -36.48 -3.80
C SER A 250 -16.96 -36.30 -4.79
N ASP A 251 -17.02 -35.28 -5.65
CA ASP A 251 -16.06 -35.11 -6.74
C ASP A 251 -14.81 -34.37 -6.25
N ASN A 252 -13.63 -34.90 -6.57
CA ASN A 252 -12.32 -34.51 -6.02
C ASN A 252 -11.85 -33.10 -6.42
N LYS A 253 -12.72 -32.31 -7.04
CA LYS A 253 -12.43 -31.00 -7.65
C LYS A 253 -12.58 -29.83 -6.68
N TYR A 254 -13.21 -30.01 -5.52
CA TYR A 254 -13.47 -28.95 -4.55
C TYR A 254 -12.96 -29.36 -3.14
N PRO A 255 -12.17 -28.52 -2.45
CA PRO A 255 -11.66 -28.86 -1.13
C PRO A 255 -12.78 -28.79 -0.08
N ARG A 256 -13.34 -29.96 0.27
CA ARG A 256 -14.34 -30.16 1.34
C ARG A 256 -14.02 -29.40 2.65
N PRO A 257 -12.76 -29.31 3.11
CA PRO A 257 -12.43 -28.53 4.32
C PRO A 257 -12.79 -27.03 4.22
N LEU A 258 -12.73 -26.45 3.02
CA LEU A 258 -12.98 -25.03 2.80
C LEU A 258 -14.47 -24.67 2.83
N ALA A 259 -15.33 -25.50 2.25
CA ALA A 259 -16.79 -25.35 2.37
C ALA A 259 -17.24 -25.49 3.84
N GLY A 260 -16.66 -26.44 4.58
CA GLY A 260 -16.98 -26.62 6.00
C GLY A 260 -16.53 -25.45 6.86
N TYR A 261 -15.35 -24.89 6.58
CA TYR A 261 -14.89 -23.67 7.24
C TYR A 261 -15.83 -22.48 7.01
N ARG A 262 -16.27 -22.26 5.76
CA ARG A 262 -17.18 -21.18 5.38
C ARG A 262 -18.57 -21.36 5.98
N LEU A 263 -19.08 -22.60 6.00
CA LEU A 263 -20.32 -22.95 6.66
C LEU A 263 -20.26 -22.59 8.16
N GLY A 264 -19.16 -22.93 8.83
CA GLY A 264 -18.98 -22.58 10.26
C GLY A 264 -18.89 -21.09 10.55
N LYS A 265 -18.67 -20.24 9.53
CA LYS A 265 -18.76 -18.78 9.69
C LYS A 265 -20.19 -18.25 9.60
N ILE A 266 -21.06 -18.89 8.83
CA ILE A 266 -22.43 -18.43 8.59
C ILE A 266 -23.48 -19.17 9.40
N ASP A 267 -23.12 -20.35 9.94
CA ASP A 267 -23.92 -21.23 10.81
C ASP A 267 -22.99 -21.77 11.91
N THR A 268 -22.82 -20.96 12.97
CA THR A 268 -21.83 -21.21 14.05
C THR A 268 -22.16 -22.43 14.92
N ASP A 269 -23.41 -22.90 14.88
CA ASP A 269 -23.88 -24.07 15.63
C ASP A 269 -23.75 -25.38 14.83
N ASN A 270 -23.15 -25.33 13.63
CA ASN A 270 -23.03 -26.49 12.76
C ASN A 270 -21.90 -27.45 13.18
N GLU A 271 -22.26 -28.60 13.77
CA GLU A 271 -21.33 -29.61 14.28
C GLU A 271 -20.28 -30.08 13.25
N LYS A 272 -20.63 -30.19 11.95
CA LYS A 272 -19.70 -30.59 10.88
C LYS A 272 -18.65 -29.52 10.56
N ALA A 273 -18.98 -28.25 10.77
CA ALA A 273 -18.08 -27.13 10.50
C ALA A 273 -17.04 -26.93 11.61
N ILE A 274 -17.44 -27.16 12.87
CA ILE A 274 -16.58 -27.08 14.06
C ILE A 274 -15.40 -28.05 13.95
N PHE A 275 -15.65 -29.29 13.51
CA PHE A 275 -14.61 -30.30 13.32
C PHE A 275 -13.53 -29.90 12.30
N LEU A 276 -13.90 -29.16 11.24
CA LEU A 276 -12.98 -28.75 10.17
C LEU A 276 -12.16 -27.50 10.51
N GLN A 277 -12.62 -26.66 11.44
CA GLN A 277 -11.85 -25.51 11.95
C GLN A 277 -10.66 -25.96 12.83
N ALA A 278 -10.81 -27.04 13.59
CA ALA A 278 -9.79 -27.56 14.50
C ALA A 278 -8.53 -28.11 13.80
N VAL A 279 -8.63 -28.50 12.52
CA VAL A 279 -7.52 -29.10 11.75
C VAL A 279 -6.46 -28.07 11.32
N LYS A 280 -6.72 -26.77 11.46
CA LYS A 280 -5.91 -25.70 10.84
C LYS A 280 -4.97 -24.93 11.80
N ASN A 281 -4.83 -25.31 13.07
CA ASN A 281 -4.13 -24.50 14.08
C ASN A 281 -2.89 -25.21 14.70
N PRO A 282 -1.65 -25.01 14.18
CA PRO A 282 -0.45 -25.74 14.59
C PRO A 282 0.50 -24.88 15.46
N GLN A 283 0.15 -24.58 16.71
CA GLN A 283 1.04 -23.86 17.65
C GLN A 283 2.14 -24.75 18.27
N LYS A 284 2.79 -25.62 17.48
CA LYS A 284 3.74 -26.66 17.97
C LYS A 284 5.19 -26.51 17.44
N ILE A 285 5.54 -25.39 16.80
CA ILE A 285 6.75 -25.25 15.95
C ILE A 285 7.93 -24.52 16.65
N GLU A 286 7.71 -23.76 17.73
CA GLU A 286 8.77 -22.87 18.28
C GLU A 286 10.00 -23.59 18.87
N THR A 287 9.86 -24.81 19.42
CA THR A 287 10.99 -25.55 20.00
C THR A 287 11.88 -26.25 18.97
N ASP A 288 11.41 -26.47 17.75
CA ASP A 288 12.19 -27.13 16.70
C ASP A 288 13.16 -26.15 15.99
N ASN A 289 12.87 -24.84 16.03
CA ASN A 289 13.66 -23.81 15.34
C ASN A 289 15.01 -23.50 16.02
N GLU A 290 15.08 -23.40 17.35
CA GLU A 290 16.33 -23.06 18.05
C GLU A 290 17.43 -24.11 17.84
N LYS A 291 17.04 -25.39 17.83
CA LYS A 291 17.95 -26.49 17.55
C LYS A 291 18.38 -26.50 16.08
N ALA A 292 17.45 -26.26 15.15
CA ALA A 292 17.76 -26.17 13.73
C ALA A 292 18.77 -25.06 13.43
N ILE A 293 18.63 -23.88 14.06
CA ILE A 293 19.59 -22.77 13.94
C ILE A 293 20.99 -23.20 14.42
N ALA A 294 21.08 -23.87 15.57
CA ALA A 294 22.36 -24.32 16.11
C ALA A 294 23.07 -25.35 15.20
N ASP A 295 22.31 -26.30 14.65
CA ASP A 295 22.83 -27.32 13.73
C ASP A 295 23.33 -26.69 12.40
N LEU A 296 22.62 -25.67 11.90
CA LEU A 296 23.01 -24.92 10.69
C LEU A 296 24.27 -24.08 10.89
N ILE A 297 24.43 -23.45 12.06
CA ILE A 297 25.67 -22.72 12.39
C ILE A 297 26.86 -23.68 12.44
N GLN A 298 26.70 -24.85 13.06
CA GLN A 298 27.74 -25.86 13.08
C GLN A 298 28.09 -26.34 11.66
N LEU A 299 27.10 -26.47 10.79
CA LEU A 299 27.32 -26.83 9.38
C LEU A 299 28.14 -25.75 8.65
N ILE A 300 27.85 -24.48 8.89
CA ILE A 300 28.62 -23.35 8.34
C ILE A 300 30.08 -23.38 8.84
N ASP A 301 30.31 -23.66 10.11
CA ASP A 301 31.65 -23.69 10.70
C ASP A 301 32.51 -24.88 10.22
N THR A 302 31.89 -25.95 9.70
CA THR A 302 32.57 -27.21 9.39
C THR A 302 32.61 -27.56 7.90
N SER A 303 31.79 -26.90 7.09
CA SER A 303 31.72 -27.15 5.64
C SER A 303 32.66 -26.24 4.87
N GLU A 304 33.42 -26.82 3.93
CA GLU A 304 34.14 -26.09 2.87
C GLU A 304 33.37 -26.13 1.52
N ASP A 305 32.20 -26.78 1.49
CA ASP A 305 31.39 -26.93 0.29
C ASP A 305 30.44 -25.74 0.11
N ASP A 306 30.61 -25.05 -1.03
CA ASP A 306 29.92 -23.79 -1.34
C ASP A 306 28.39 -23.95 -1.44
N ASP A 307 27.89 -25.05 -2.01
CA ASP A 307 26.46 -25.32 -2.14
C ASP A 307 25.83 -25.55 -0.75
N THR A 308 26.53 -26.30 0.11
CA THR A 308 26.11 -26.54 1.50
C THR A 308 26.05 -25.25 2.30
N LEU A 309 27.05 -24.37 2.13
CA LEU A 309 27.07 -23.05 2.79
C LEU A 309 25.94 -22.16 2.32
N SER A 310 25.66 -22.12 1.01
CA SER A 310 24.55 -21.36 0.43
C SER A 310 23.20 -21.83 0.98
N GLN A 311 22.97 -23.15 0.99
CA GLN A 311 21.72 -23.73 1.49
C GLN A 311 21.54 -23.48 3.00
N ALA A 312 22.62 -23.56 3.78
CA ALA A 312 22.58 -23.25 5.20
C ALA A 312 22.25 -21.77 5.45
N ALA A 313 22.85 -20.86 4.67
CA ALA A 313 22.59 -19.44 4.75
C ALA A 313 21.11 -19.10 4.43
N TYR A 314 20.57 -19.66 3.34
CA TYR A 314 19.17 -19.52 2.96
C TYR A 314 18.22 -19.93 4.10
N ILE A 315 18.43 -21.12 4.66
CA ILE A 315 17.55 -21.63 5.72
C ILE A 315 17.65 -20.75 6.97
N LEU A 316 18.86 -20.28 7.34
CA LEU A 316 19.02 -19.32 8.43
C LEU A 316 18.27 -18.00 8.16
N GLY A 317 18.21 -17.53 6.91
CA GLY A 317 17.41 -16.38 6.49
C GLY A 317 15.90 -16.56 6.72
N GLU A 318 15.40 -17.79 6.63
CA GLU A 318 13.97 -18.09 6.81
C GLU A 318 13.57 -18.30 8.28
N ILE A 319 14.46 -18.86 9.10
CA ILE A 319 14.14 -19.28 10.47
C ILE A 319 14.83 -18.47 11.57
N GLY A 320 15.84 -17.67 11.22
CA GLY A 320 16.76 -17.00 12.13
C GLY A 320 16.44 -15.53 12.42
N ALA A 321 15.18 -15.10 12.26
CA ALA A 321 14.74 -13.73 12.51
C ALA A 321 15.21 -13.22 13.89
N ASP A 322 15.98 -12.12 13.90
CA ASP A 322 16.62 -11.50 15.06
C ASP A 322 17.54 -12.41 15.90
N ASP A 323 17.87 -13.62 15.44
CA ASP A 323 18.81 -14.51 16.14
C ASP A 323 20.24 -14.03 15.93
N LYS A 324 20.83 -13.52 17.03
CA LYS A 324 22.19 -12.96 17.03
C LYS A 324 23.26 -13.94 16.57
N LYS A 325 23.07 -15.24 16.77
CA LYS A 325 24.06 -16.26 16.36
C LYS A 325 23.92 -16.57 14.88
N ALA A 326 22.69 -16.67 14.37
CA ALA A 326 22.43 -16.81 12.94
C ALA A 326 23.02 -15.62 12.16
N ILE A 327 22.74 -14.39 12.62
CA ILE A 327 23.29 -13.16 12.04
C ILE A 327 24.83 -13.20 12.05
N ALA A 328 25.45 -13.55 13.18
CA ALA A 328 26.91 -13.60 13.28
C ALA A 328 27.53 -14.63 12.33
N ALA A 329 26.90 -15.80 12.16
CA ALA A 329 27.35 -16.84 11.24
C ALA A 329 27.24 -16.37 9.78
N LEU A 330 26.14 -15.72 9.40
CA LEU A 330 25.97 -15.14 8.07
C LEU A 330 27.03 -14.05 7.78
N VAL A 331 27.26 -13.13 8.74
CA VAL A 331 28.30 -12.11 8.58
C VAL A 331 29.69 -12.74 8.44
N GLN A 332 29.99 -13.82 9.16
CA GLN A 332 31.25 -14.54 9.02
C GLN A 332 31.42 -15.10 7.60
N ILE A 333 30.37 -15.64 6.99
CA ILE A 333 30.44 -16.11 5.59
C ILE A 333 30.81 -14.97 4.65
N LEU A 334 30.20 -13.78 4.79
CA LEU A 334 30.55 -12.61 3.98
C LEU A 334 32.01 -12.17 4.16
N ASP A 335 32.53 -12.26 5.39
CA ASP A 335 33.92 -11.88 5.70
C ASP A 335 34.94 -12.87 5.11
N THR A 336 34.57 -14.15 4.92
CA THR A 336 35.51 -15.22 4.53
C THR A 336 35.36 -15.75 3.10
N SER A 337 34.17 -15.67 2.52
CA SER A 337 33.89 -16.24 1.20
C SER A 337 34.28 -15.27 0.08
N GLN A 338 34.65 -15.83 -1.07
CA GLN A 338 34.83 -15.09 -2.34
C GLN A 338 33.87 -15.59 -3.42
N ASN A 339 32.99 -16.55 -3.09
CA ASN A 339 32.03 -17.10 -4.04
C ASN A 339 30.80 -16.18 -4.12
N GLU A 340 30.64 -15.48 -5.24
CA GLU A 340 29.54 -14.54 -5.48
C GLU A 340 28.15 -15.14 -5.26
N SER A 341 27.94 -16.42 -5.59
CA SER A 341 26.64 -17.08 -5.37
C SER A 341 26.29 -17.18 -3.89
N ILE A 342 27.28 -17.42 -3.02
CA ILE A 342 27.08 -17.44 -1.58
C ILE A 342 26.86 -16.03 -1.05
N LEU A 343 27.62 -15.06 -1.55
CA LEU A 343 27.51 -13.66 -1.12
C LEU A 343 26.12 -13.09 -1.41
N VAL A 344 25.54 -13.41 -2.58
CA VAL A 344 24.15 -13.08 -2.94
C VAL A 344 23.18 -13.64 -1.90
N GLN A 345 23.24 -14.95 -1.65
CA GLN A 345 22.31 -15.63 -0.74
C GLN A 345 22.41 -15.10 0.70
N VAL A 346 23.63 -14.82 1.15
CA VAL A 346 23.87 -14.31 2.50
C VAL A 346 23.41 -12.85 2.62
N ALA A 347 23.65 -12.02 1.60
CA ALA A 347 23.15 -10.65 1.59
C ALA A 347 21.62 -10.62 1.71
N GLU A 348 20.92 -11.39 0.89
CA GLU A 348 19.46 -11.55 0.97
C GLU A 348 19.01 -12.01 2.36
N SER A 349 19.65 -13.05 2.91
CA SER A 349 19.31 -13.62 4.21
C SER A 349 19.45 -12.59 5.34
N LEU A 350 20.54 -11.81 5.34
CA LEU A 350 20.73 -10.72 6.31
C LEU A 350 19.66 -9.64 6.17
N GLY A 351 19.27 -9.30 4.93
CA GLY A 351 18.18 -8.37 4.64
C GLY A 351 16.84 -8.78 5.27
N ASN A 352 16.61 -10.09 5.43
CA ASN A 352 15.38 -10.66 5.96
C ASN A 352 15.37 -10.78 7.50
N ILE A 353 16.51 -11.07 8.13
CA ILE A 353 16.56 -11.43 9.56
C ILE A 353 17.13 -10.36 10.48
N ASP A 354 17.82 -9.35 9.94
CA ASP A 354 18.63 -8.46 10.76
C ASP A 354 18.10 -7.01 10.77
N HIS A 355 17.19 -6.70 11.68
CA HIS A 355 16.56 -5.39 11.77
C HIS A 355 17.47 -4.31 12.41
N GLY A 356 18.56 -3.95 11.72
CA GLY A 356 19.34 -2.74 12.01
C GLY A 356 20.69 -2.95 12.70
N ASN A 357 21.31 -4.13 12.63
CA ASN A 357 22.67 -4.33 13.14
C ASN A 357 23.72 -3.60 12.29
N GLU A 358 24.53 -2.78 12.95
CA GLU A 358 25.61 -2.00 12.32
C GLU A 358 26.63 -2.87 11.59
N LYS A 359 26.92 -4.08 12.08
CA LYS A 359 27.90 -4.97 11.45
C LYS A 359 27.38 -5.45 10.09
N SER A 360 26.14 -5.90 10.03
CA SER A 360 25.50 -6.33 8.77
C SER A 360 25.41 -5.19 7.76
N ILE A 361 25.02 -3.99 8.21
CA ILE A 361 25.05 -2.78 7.36
C ILE A 361 26.47 -2.53 6.83
N SER A 362 27.50 -2.60 7.67
CA SER A 362 28.89 -2.36 7.26
C SER A 362 29.39 -3.39 6.24
N THR A 363 29.00 -4.65 6.39
CA THR A 363 29.42 -5.73 5.49
C THR A 363 28.68 -5.64 4.14
N LEU A 364 27.38 -5.31 4.13
CA LEU A 364 26.64 -5.04 2.88
C LEU A 364 27.22 -3.82 2.14
N LEU A 365 27.61 -2.76 2.87
CA LEU A 365 28.31 -1.61 2.29
C LEU A 365 29.66 -2.01 1.67
N GLN A 366 30.38 -2.93 2.30
CA GLN A 366 31.62 -3.46 1.71
C GLN A 366 31.33 -4.18 0.40
N LEU A 367 30.33 -5.07 0.36
CA LEU A 367 29.94 -5.80 -0.86
C LEU A 367 29.64 -4.86 -2.03
N ILE A 368 28.87 -3.80 -1.80
CA ILE A 368 28.55 -2.78 -2.82
C ILE A 368 29.81 -2.13 -3.41
N ASN A 369 30.85 -1.95 -2.58
CA ASN A 369 32.08 -1.29 -3.01
C ASN A 369 33.12 -2.23 -3.61
N THR A 370 33.09 -3.52 -3.28
CA THR A 370 34.14 -4.48 -3.64
C THR A 370 33.74 -5.51 -4.69
N SER A 371 32.45 -5.84 -4.82
CA SER A 371 32.00 -6.84 -5.78
C SER A 371 31.99 -6.26 -7.20
N GLU A 372 32.40 -7.07 -8.17
CA GLU A 372 32.24 -6.79 -9.60
C GLU A 372 30.96 -7.45 -10.16
N ASN A 373 30.23 -8.20 -9.34
CA ASN A 373 29.01 -8.91 -9.72
C ASN A 373 27.78 -8.04 -9.47
N ASP A 374 27.06 -7.72 -10.55
CA ASP A 374 25.85 -6.89 -10.51
C ASP A 374 24.75 -7.47 -9.59
N GLU A 375 24.59 -8.80 -9.54
CA GLU A 375 23.60 -9.47 -8.71
C GLU A 375 23.94 -9.33 -7.22
N THR A 376 25.20 -9.49 -6.85
CA THR A 376 25.69 -9.25 -5.48
C THR A 376 25.43 -7.82 -5.03
N ILE A 377 25.72 -6.84 -5.90
CA ILE A 377 25.45 -5.42 -5.61
C ILE A 377 23.94 -5.18 -5.42
N VAL A 378 23.12 -5.72 -6.32
CA VAL A 378 21.66 -5.62 -6.27
C VAL A 378 21.10 -6.10 -4.94
N TRP A 379 21.47 -7.30 -4.51
CA TRP A 379 20.95 -7.87 -3.27
C TRP A 379 21.48 -7.14 -2.04
N ALA A 380 22.72 -6.67 -2.07
CA ALA A 380 23.24 -5.83 -1.00
C ALA A 380 22.50 -4.49 -0.89
N VAL A 381 22.15 -3.86 -2.02
CA VAL A 381 21.37 -2.62 -2.08
C VAL A 381 19.96 -2.84 -1.53
N GLU A 382 19.25 -3.88 -1.97
CA GLU A 382 17.91 -4.19 -1.48
C GLU A 382 17.90 -4.49 0.03
N SER A 383 18.88 -5.27 0.48
CA SER A 383 19.03 -5.63 1.89
C SER A 383 19.32 -4.41 2.76
N LEU A 384 20.18 -3.48 2.30
CA LEU A 384 20.36 -2.18 2.96
C LEU A 384 19.05 -1.38 3.04
N GLY A 385 18.20 -1.45 2.03
CA GLY A 385 16.86 -0.85 2.08
C GLY A 385 15.96 -1.45 3.17
N ASN A 386 16.15 -2.72 3.53
CA ASN A 386 15.35 -3.40 4.55
C ASN A 386 15.89 -3.17 5.97
N ILE A 387 17.22 -3.08 6.13
CA ILE A 387 17.86 -3.03 7.45
C ILE A 387 18.45 -1.68 7.82
N GLY A 388 18.68 -0.80 6.84
CA GLY A 388 19.45 0.44 6.98
C GLY A 388 18.67 1.66 7.45
N MET A 389 17.51 1.49 8.09
CA MET A 389 16.63 2.59 8.49
C MET A 389 17.36 3.65 9.34
N GLY A 390 17.43 4.88 8.83
CA GLY A 390 18.12 6.01 9.47
C GLY A 390 19.65 5.88 9.54
N ASN A 391 20.27 4.88 8.91
CA ASN A 391 21.71 4.71 8.94
C ASN A 391 22.40 5.65 7.94
N GLU A 392 23.12 6.66 8.43
CA GLU A 392 23.78 7.68 7.61
C GLU A 392 24.73 7.11 6.53
N LYS A 393 25.44 6.02 6.84
CA LYS A 393 26.37 5.39 5.90
C LYS A 393 25.63 4.65 4.79
N ALA A 394 24.57 3.91 5.13
CA ALA A 394 23.70 3.25 4.16
C ALA A 394 23.06 4.28 3.22
N ILE A 395 22.46 5.33 3.78
CA ILE A 395 21.85 6.43 3.01
C ILE A 395 22.88 7.07 2.08
N SER A 396 24.06 7.43 2.59
CA SER A 396 25.11 8.06 1.77
C SER A 396 25.56 7.17 0.61
N ALA A 397 25.71 5.86 0.84
CA ALA A 397 26.10 4.92 -0.20
C ALA A 397 25.01 4.75 -1.26
N LEU A 398 23.75 4.62 -0.85
CA LEU A 398 22.63 4.52 -1.78
C LEU A 398 22.43 5.81 -2.58
N VAL A 399 22.63 7.00 -1.98
CA VAL A 399 22.63 8.29 -2.70
C VAL A 399 23.74 8.34 -3.75
N GLN A 400 24.92 7.79 -3.45
CA GLN A 400 26.00 7.72 -4.44
C GLN A 400 25.68 6.76 -5.60
N LEU A 401 25.04 5.61 -5.33
CA LEU A 401 24.57 4.71 -6.37
C LEU A 401 23.49 5.37 -7.23
N LEU A 402 22.54 6.08 -6.61
CA LEU A 402 21.50 6.84 -7.29
C LEU A 402 22.06 7.97 -8.20
N ASP A 403 23.22 8.55 -7.85
CA ASP A 403 23.85 9.62 -8.65
C ASP A 403 24.77 9.08 -9.75
N LYS A 404 25.43 7.93 -9.53
CA LYS A 404 26.57 7.50 -10.37
C LYS A 404 26.37 6.17 -11.09
N SER A 405 25.40 5.35 -10.69
CA SER A 405 25.17 4.04 -11.31
C SER A 405 24.88 4.19 -12.80
N GLN A 406 25.57 3.39 -13.62
CA GLN A 406 25.26 3.26 -15.06
C GLN A 406 24.24 2.14 -15.31
N ASN A 407 24.00 1.29 -14.31
CA ASN A 407 23.01 0.22 -14.37
C ASN A 407 21.65 0.78 -13.94
N GLU A 408 20.70 0.84 -14.89
CA GLU A 408 19.34 1.35 -14.68
C GLU A 408 18.58 0.57 -13.59
N TYR A 409 18.83 -0.74 -13.47
CA TYR A 409 18.20 -1.56 -12.44
C TYR A 409 18.74 -1.22 -11.04
N THR A 410 20.07 -1.10 -10.90
CA THR A 410 20.70 -0.68 -9.64
C THR A 410 20.28 0.73 -9.23
N HIS A 411 20.10 1.64 -10.19
CA HIS A 411 19.56 2.99 -9.96
C HIS A 411 18.18 2.94 -9.33
N LYS A 412 17.23 2.26 -9.99
CA LYS A 412 15.84 2.12 -9.51
C LYS A 412 15.78 1.47 -8.15
N LEU A 413 16.61 0.45 -7.93
CA LEU A 413 16.66 -0.25 -6.66
C LEU A 413 17.26 0.61 -5.54
N ALA A 414 18.26 1.44 -5.84
CA ALA A 414 18.78 2.42 -4.89
C ALA A 414 17.69 3.45 -4.53
N ALA A 415 16.92 3.94 -5.51
CA ALA A 415 15.80 4.86 -5.27
C ALA A 415 14.73 4.22 -4.36
N LYS A 416 14.29 3.00 -4.69
CA LYS A 416 13.34 2.22 -3.90
C LYS A 416 13.84 1.98 -2.47
N SER A 417 15.13 1.64 -2.31
CA SER A 417 15.74 1.36 -1.01
C SER A 417 15.89 2.62 -0.17
N LEU A 418 16.27 3.75 -0.77
CA LEU A 418 16.29 5.07 -0.10
C LEU A 418 14.90 5.44 0.42
N GLY A 419 13.84 5.15 -0.34
CA GLY A 419 12.46 5.43 0.07
C GLY A 419 12.04 4.73 1.37
N LYS A 420 12.71 3.62 1.72
CA LYS A 420 12.47 2.87 2.96
C LYS A 420 13.28 3.40 4.15
N ILE A 421 14.48 3.93 3.91
CA ILE A 421 15.46 4.18 4.99
C ILE A 421 15.70 5.65 5.32
N VAL A 422 15.34 6.57 4.43
CA VAL A 422 15.51 8.01 4.63
C VAL A 422 14.50 8.52 5.66
N THR A 423 14.98 9.14 6.73
CA THR A 423 14.13 9.56 7.86
C THR A 423 14.32 11.02 8.28
N SER A 424 15.48 11.63 7.98
CA SER A 424 15.76 13.02 8.36
C SER A 424 15.61 13.99 7.18
N THR A 425 15.29 15.25 7.47
CA THR A 425 15.22 16.30 6.43
C THR A 425 16.57 16.57 5.78
N GLN A 426 17.67 16.30 6.48
CA GLN A 426 19.03 16.40 5.92
C GLN A 426 19.27 15.33 4.86
N ASP A 427 18.87 14.08 5.11
CA ASP A 427 18.99 12.96 4.18
C ASP A 427 18.10 13.16 2.95
N ILE A 428 16.85 13.59 3.17
CA ILE A 428 15.92 13.93 2.09
C ILE A 428 16.53 15.02 1.20
N SER A 429 17.16 16.05 1.79
CA SER A 429 17.80 17.12 1.02
C SER A 429 18.90 16.58 0.09
N LEU A 430 19.71 15.63 0.56
CA LEU A 430 20.75 14.99 -0.26
C LEU A 430 20.14 14.21 -1.44
N VAL A 431 19.07 13.46 -1.18
CA VAL A 431 18.35 12.71 -2.22
C VAL A 431 17.81 13.66 -3.30
N LEU A 432 17.08 14.71 -2.90
CA LEU A 432 16.46 15.65 -3.84
C LEU A 432 17.50 16.39 -4.70
N GLN A 433 18.67 16.71 -4.13
CA GLN A 433 19.78 17.33 -4.86
C GLN A 433 20.37 16.45 -5.97
N VAL A 434 20.29 15.13 -5.82
CA VAL A 434 20.68 14.16 -6.84
C VAL A 434 19.59 14.02 -7.89
N LEU A 435 18.36 13.72 -7.45
CA LEU A 435 17.22 13.46 -8.34
C LEU A 435 16.95 14.61 -9.32
N ARG A 436 17.14 15.87 -8.91
CA ARG A 436 16.90 17.04 -9.79
C ARG A 436 17.85 17.16 -10.99
N ARG A 437 18.93 16.36 -11.05
CA ARG A 437 19.99 16.49 -12.08
C ARG A 437 19.69 15.70 -13.35
N TYR A 438 18.73 14.78 -13.33
CA TYR A 438 18.45 13.90 -14.44
C TYR A 438 16.96 13.72 -14.68
N LYS A 439 16.64 12.94 -15.72
CA LYS A 439 15.27 12.62 -16.08
C LYS A 439 14.75 11.54 -15.15
N LEU A 440 13.74 11.90 -14.36
CA LEU A 440 13.09 11.02 -13.40
C LEU A 440 12.33 9.88 -14.07
N ASP A 441 12.43 8.70 -13.49
CA ASP A 441 11.56 7.54 -13.75
C ASP A 441 10.50 7.34 -12.64
N SER A 442 9.71 6.28 -12.76
CA SER A 442 8.62 5.97 -11.82
C SER A 442 9.10 5.81 -10.37
N GLU A 443 10.21 5.12 -10.16
CA GLU A 443 10.80 4.85 -8.87
C GLU A 443 11.39 6.12 -8.24
N ASP A 444 11.94 7.01 -9.07
CA ASP A 444 12.35 8.34 -8.61
C ASP A 444 11.13 9.16 -8.14
N TYR A 445 10.00 9.14 -8.86
CA TYR A 445 8.78 9.82 -8.41
C TYR A 445 8.21 9.22 -7.11
N ASP A 446 8.26 7.90 -6.94
CA ASP A 446 7.89 7.22 -5.69
C ASP A 446 8.79 7.68 -4.53
N LEU A 447 10.10 7.78 -4.75
CA LEU A 447 11.05 8.30 -3.77
C LEU A 447 10.77 9.77 -3.42
N ILE A 448 10.56 10.64 -4.42
CA ILE A 448 10.25 12.05 -4.17
C ILE A 448 8.93 12.21 -3.43
N TRP A 449 7.93 11.39 -3.72
CA TRP A 449 6.69 11.37 -2.96
C TRP A 449 6.94 11.07 -1.48
N ASN A 450 7.72 10.02 -1.18
CA ASN A 450 8.09 9.68 0.19
C ASN A 450 8.87 10.82 0.88
N CYS A 451 9.77 11.49 0.15
CA CYS A 451 10.45 12.68 0.63
C CYS A 451 9.46 13.82 0.97
N ALA A 452 8.49 14.09 0.10
CA ALA A 452 7.50 15.15 0.28
C ALA A 452 6.52 14.86 1.44
N GLN A 453 6.27 13.59 1.78
CA GLN A 453 5.48 13.21 2.96
C GLN A 453 6.22 13.46 4.28
N ASN A 454 7.56 13.46 4.26
CA ASN A 454 8.41 13.51 5.46
C ASN A 454 9.21 14.81 5.60
N MET A 455 8.98 15.79 4.73
CA MET A 455 9.65 17.08 4.74
C MET A 455 8.64 18.23 4.66
N PRO A 456 8.80 19.33 5.43
CA PRO A 456 7.97 20.51 5.28
C PRO A 456 8.12 21.13 3.88
N TYR A 457 7.00 21.62 3.31
CA TYR A 457 6.99 22.22 1.96
C TYR A 457 8.09 23.28 1.73
N PRO A 458 8.32 24.26 2.63
CA PRO A 458 9.39 25.23 2.43
C PRO A 458 10.79 24.62 2.35
N GLU A 459 11.09 23.61 3.18
CA GLU A 459 12.38 22.91 3.19
C GLU A 459 12.55 22.09 1.90
N PHE A 460 11.50 21.39 1.47
CA PHE A 460 11.51 20.62 0.23
C PHE A 460 11.73 21.52 -0.98
N TYR A 461 11.01 22.64 -1.06
CA TYR A 461 11.18 23.62 -2.14
C TYR A 461 12.61 24.16 -2.18
N GLN A 462 13.19 24.47 -1.03
CA GLN A 462 14.59 24.90 -0.93
C GLN A 462 15.54 23.80 -1.41
N ALA A 463 15.40 22.57 -0.92
CA ALA A 463 16.24 21.44 -1.34
C ALA A 463 16.15 21.17 -2.85
N TRP A 464 14.95 21.30 -3.44
CA TRP A 464 14.72 21.10 -4.86
C TRP A 464 15.36 22.21 -5.72
N HIS A 465 15.13 23.48 -5.38
CA HIS A 465 15.53 24.63 -6.22
C HIS A 465 16.89 25.22 -5.90
N HIS A 466 17.33 25.14 -4.64
CA HIS A 466 18.51 25.85 -4.15
C HIS A 466 19.54 24.85 -3.58
N SER A 467 20.64 24.70 -4.30
CA SER A 467 21.93 24.24 -3.75
C SER A 467 23.05 24.65 -4.66
#